data_AF-A0A1X7KHU1-F1
#
_entry.id   AF-A0A1X7KHU1-F1
#
_cell.length_a   1.000
_cell.length_b   1.000
_cell.length_c   1.000
_cell.angle_alpha   90.00
_cell.angle_beta   90.00
_cell.angle_gamma   90.00
#
_symmetry.space_group_name_H-M   'P 1'
#
loop_
_entity.id
_entity.type
_entity.pdbx_description
1 polymer ?
#
loop_
_entity_poly.entity_id
_entity_poly.type
_entity_poly.pdbx_seq_one_letter_code
_entity_poly.pdbx_strand_id
1 'polypeptide(L)'
;MRQLILIVFIGFMVCSCNKETVPREVQIKFLEIEPSAHNIEWSLKRELYRLHYTLEGFNYTSYFDKDGNWLETELEIDKTELPVAISKTIAEKLSDYSIIDIELVKTADNQIFYEIDLKKGDKIYDILFNDSGKILRKKI
;
A
#
# COMPACT_ATOMS: atom_id res chain seq x y z
N MET A 1 -15.06 -9.04 -68.51
CA MET A 1 -13.73 -9.22 -67.88
C MET A 1 -13.65 -8.30 -66.67
N ARG A 2 -13.25 -8.84 -65.51
CA ARG A 2 -12.51 -8.18 -64.41
C ARG A 2 -13.22 -7.04 -63.65
N GLN A 3 -13.35 -7.00 -62.32
CA GLN A 3 -12.89 -7.82 -61.19
C GLN A 3 -13.89 -7.60 -60.03
N LEU A 4 -14.22 -8.66 -59.28
CA LEU A 4 -14.77 -8.55 -57.92
C LEU A 4 -13.67 -8.06 -56.98
N ILE A 5 -13.92 -7.05 -56.15
CA ILE A 5 -13.03 -6.68 -55.04
C ILE A 5 -13.64 -7.26 -53.75
N LEU A 6 -13.01 -8.32 -53.24
CA LEU A 6 -13.25 -8.86 -51.91
C LEU A 6 -12.56 -7.94 -50.89
N ILE A 7 -13.33 -7.25 -50.05
CA ILE A 7 -12.80 -6.53 -48.89
C ILE A 7 -12.84 -7.50 -47.71
N VAL A 8 -11.69 -8.10 -47.40
CA VAL A 8 -11.49 -8.89 -46.17
C VAL A 8 -11.23 -7.91 -45.03
N PHE A 9 -12.25 -7.66 -44.22
CA PHE A 9 -12.13 -6.91 -42.97
C PHE A 9 -11.44 -7.82 -41.94
N ILE A 10 -10.11 -7.74 -41.84
CA ILE A 10 -9.36 -8.32 -40.73
C ILE A 10 -9.66 -7.44 -39.50
N GLY A 11 -10.55 -7.93 -38.65
CA GLY A 11 -10.84 -7.32 -37.35
C GLY A 11 -9.58 -7.32 -36.50
N PHE A 12 -8.97 -6.14 -36.35
CA PHE A 12 -7.91 -5.90 -35.39
C PHE A 12 -8.56 -5.96 -33.99
N MET A 13 -8.41 -7.10 -33.31
CA MET A 13 -8.81 -7.26 -31.92
C MET A 13 -7.87 -6.42 -31.06
N VAL A 14 -8.27 -5.18 -30.78
CA VAL A 14 -7.56 -4.30 -29.84
C VAL A 14 -7.79 -4.88 -28.45
N CYS A 15 -6.81 -5.63 -27.95
CA CYS A 15 -6.72 -5.97 -26.54
C CYS A 15 -6.38 -4.67 -25.80
N SER A 16 -7.40 -3.91 -25.38
CA SER A 16 -7.23 -2.78 -24.46
C SER A 16 -6.89 -3.35 -23.09
N CYS A 17 -5.60 -3.57 -22.87
CA CYS A 17 -5.05 -3.67 -21.52
C CYS A 17 -5.05 -2.25 -20.94
N ASN A 18 -6.20 -1.81 -20.39
CA ASN A 18 -6.30 -0.55 -19.68
C ASN A 18 -5.47 -0.66 -18.41
N LYS A 19 -4.20 -0.25 -18.46
CA LYS A 19 -3.47 0.14 -17.26
C LYS A 19 -4.19 1.38 -16.74
N GLU A 20 -4.90 1.24 -15.63
CA GLU A 20 -5.49 2.39 -14.95
C GLU A 20 -4.38 3.39 -14.62
N THR A 21 -4.41 4.52 -15.29
CA THR A 21 -3.45 5.61 -15.08
C THR A 21 -3.89 6.40 -13.86
N VAL A 22 -3.01 6.58 -12.88
CA VAL A 22 -3.31 7.40 -11.70
C VAL A 22 -3.56 8.86 -12.13
N PRO A 23 -4.67 9.49 -11.71
CA PRO A 23 -5.00 10.86 -12.09
C PRO A 23 -3.89 11.86 -11.76
N ARG A 24 -3.76 12.88 -12.61
CA ARG A 24 -2.73 13.92 -12.49
C ARG A 24 -2.80 14.66 -11.16
N GLU A 25 -4.01 14.89 -10.64
CA GLU A 25 -4.22 15.57 -9.36
C GLU A 25 -3.61 14.80 -8.19
N VAL A 26 -3.79 13.47 -8.14
CA VAL A 26 -3.19 12.60 -7.12
C VAL A 26 -1.67 12.66 -7.20
N GLN A 27 -1.11 12.67 -8.41
CA GLN A 27 0.33 12.81 -8.62
C GLN A 27 0.88 14.14 -8.06
N ILE A 28 0.15 15.24 -8.27
CA ILE A 28 0.55 16.56 -7.77
C ILE A 28 0.48 16.58 -6.24
N LYS A 29 -0.64 16.17 -5.65
CA LYS A 29 -0.82 16.16 -4.19
C LYS A 29 0.21 15.29 -3.48
N PHE A 30 0.56 14.14 -4.06
CA PHE A 30 1.65 13.31 -3.53
C PHE A 30 2.99 14.05 -3.52
N LEU A 31 3.38 14.67 -4.64
CA LEU A 31 4.66 15.39 -4.74
C LEU A 31 4.70 16.66 -3.88
N GLU A 32 3.55 17.21 -3.49
CA GLU A 32 3.48 18.30 -2.50
C GLU A 32 3.81 17.80 -1.08
N ILE A 33 3.45 16.56 -0.75
CA ILE A 33 3.72 15.94 0.56
C ILE A 33 5.14 15.37 0.60
N GLU A 34 5.54 14.65 -0.45
CA GLU A 34 6.81 13.91 -0.53
C GLU A 34 7.64 14.33 -1.75
N PRO A 35 8.09 15.61 -1.84
CA PRO A 35 8.80 16.13 -3.01
C PRO A 35 10.14 15.43 -3.29
N SER A 36 10.69 14.74 -2.29
CA SER A 36 11.96 14.01 -2.35
C SER A 36 11.78 12.50 -2.53
N ALA A 37 10.57 12.02 -2.85
CA ALA A 37 10.33 10.61 -3.11
C ALA A 37 11.02 10.14 -4.41
N HIS A 38 11.59 8.94 -4.37
CA HIS A 38 12.24 8.28 -5.51
C HIS A 38 11.65 6.88 -5.72
N ASN A 39 11.91 6.27 -6.88
CA ASN A 39 11.47 4.90 -7.21
C ASN A 39 9.95 4.68 -7.00
N ILE A 40 9.14 5.65 -7.43
CA ILE A 40 7.71 5.66 -7.14
C ILE A 40 6.97 4.64 -8.03
N GLU A 41 6.34 3.68 -7.39
CA GLU A 41 5.46 2.68 -7.99
C GLU A 41 4.00 2.98 -7.67
N TRP A 42 3.20 3.16 -8.72
CA TRP A 42 1.79 3.50 -8.63
C TRP A 42 0.91 2.26 -8.81
N SER A 43 -0.13 2.13 -7.99
CA SER A 43 -1.14 1.08 -8.17
C SER A 43 -2.50 1.51 -7.63
N LEU A 44 -3.57 0.88 -8.11
CA LEU A 44 -4.91 0.97 -7.51
C LEU A 44 -5.19 -0.30 -6.71
N LYS A 45 -5.56 -0.18 -5.44
CA LYS A 45 -5.92 -1.31 -4.57
C LYS A 45 -7.18 -0.94 -3.79
N ARG A 46 -8.27 -1.70 -3.99
CA ARG A 46 -9.56 -1.49 -3.31
C ARG A 46 -10.05 -0.03 -3.42
N GLU A 47 -10.04 0.52 -4.63
CA GLU A 47 -10.45 1.91 -4.92
C GLU A 47 -9.55 3.01 -4.31
N LEU A 48 -8.37 2.64 -3.77
CA LEU A 48 -7.37 3.59 -3.28
C LEU A 48 -6.15 3.61 -4.19
N TYR A 49 -5.61 4.79 -4.45
CA TYR A 49 -4.30 4.94 -5.07
C TYR A 49 -3.23 4.65 -4.01
N ARG A 50 -2.42 3.63 -4.27
CA ARG A 50 -1.28 3.24 -3.44
C ARG A 50 0.02 3.58 -4.15
N LEU A 51 0.89 4.28 -3.45
CA LEU A 51 2.19 4.72 -3.93
C LEU A 51 3.26 4.10 -3.06
N HIS A 52 4.03 3.18 -3.61
CA HIS A 52 5.21 2.66 -2.93
C HIS A 52 6.45 3.42 -3.43
N TYR A 53 7.31 3.88 -2.54
CA TYR A 53 8.46 4.72 -2.90
C TYR A 53 9.55 4.64 -1.85
N THR A 54 10.73 5.13 -2.22
CA THR A 54 11.86 5.24 -1.30
C THR A 54 12.14 6.70 -0.96
N LEU A 55 12.35 6.99 0.33
CA LEU A 55 12.79 8.30 0.83
C LEU A 55 13.88 8.08 1.87
N GLU A 56 15.02 8.76 1.70
CA GLU A 56 16.20 8.65 2.59
C GLU A 56 16.69 7.21 2.84
N GLY A 57 16.45 6.30 1.90
CA GLY A 57 16.84 4.88 2.00
C GLY A 57 15.81 3.98 2.68
N PHE A 58 14.67 4.52 3.12
CA PHE A 58 13.57 3.76 3.70
C PHE A 58 12.42 3.59 2.71
N ASN A 59 11.67 2.50 2.85
CA ASN A 59 10.48 2.21 2.06
C ASN A 59 9.25 2.85 2.70
N TYR A 60 8.45 3.51 1.88
CA TYR A 60 7.20 4.12 2.28
C TYR A 60 6.07 3.68 1.35
N THR A 61 4.87 3.63 1.91
CA THR A 61 3.65 3.45 1.14
C THR A 61 2.64 4.52 1.51
N SER A 62 2.24 5.37 0.56
CA SER A 62 1.19 6.38 0.78
C SER A 62 -0.11 5.98 0.09
N TYR A 63 -1.23 6.27 0.73
CA TYR A 63 -2.57 5.99 0.22
C TYR A 63 -3.37 7.28 0.03
N PHE A 64 -4.03 7.35 -1.13
CA PHE A 64 -4.93 8.44 -1.49
C PHE A 64 -6.27 7.88 -1.93
N ASP A 65 -7.34 8.59 -1.61
CA ASP A 65 -8.66 8.29 -2.19
C ASP A 65 -8.75 8.73 -3.67
N LYS A 66 -9.88 8.41 -4.30
CA LYS A 66 -10.15 8.74 -5.71
C LYS A 66 -10.17 10.25 -6.01
N ASP A 67 -10.39 11.09 -4.99
CA ASP A 67 -10.41 12.55 -5.09
C ASP A 67 -9.01 13.14 -4.78
N GLY A 68 -8.03 12.26 -4.54
CA GLY A 68 -6.65 12.61 -4.23
C GLY A 68 -6.44 13.11 -2.82
N ASN A 69 -7.37 12.89 -1.89
CA ASN A 69 -7.11 13.20 -0.49
C ASN A 69 -6.14 12.18 0.09
N TRP A 70 -5.08 12.67 0.74
CA TRP A 70 -4.15 11.82 1.48
C TRP A 70 -4.86 11.18 2.67
N LEU A 71 -4.71 9.87 2.82
CA LEU A 71 -5.33 9.11 3.90
C LEU A 71 -4.30 8.73 4.95
N GLU A 72 -3.22 8.09 4.52
CA GLU A 72 -2.14 7.63 5.39
C GLU A 72 -0.83 7.41 4.63
N THR A 73 0.25 7.37 5.38
CA THR A 73 1.58 6.95 4.95
C THR A 73 2.09 5.91 5.93
N GLU A 74 2.50 4.77 5.39
CA GLU A 74 3.18 3.67 6.05
C GLU A 74 4.69 3.81 5.83
N LEU A 75 5.47 3.64 6.88
CA LEU A 75 6.93 3.54 6.84
C LEU A 75 7.31 2.15 7.32
N GLU A 76 8.01 1.38 6.49
CA GLU A 76 8.61 0.10 6.90
C GLU A 76 9.68 0.37 7.97
N ILE A 77 9.57 -0.27 9.13
CA ILE A 77 10.48 -0.09 10.28
C ILE A 77 11.00 -1.42 10.79
N ASP A 78 12.15 -1.38 11.47
CA ASP A 78 12.71 -2.56 12.10
C ASP A 78 12.01 -2.90 13.43
N LYS A 79 12.08 -4.18 13.84
CA LYS A 79 11.57 -4.64 15.14
C LYS A 79 12.14 -3.86 16.33
N THR A 80 13.36 -3.34 16.19
CA THR A 80 14.00 -2.51 17.23
C THR A 80 13.34 -1.16 17.44
N GLU A 81 12.53 -0.70 16.49
CA GLU A 81 11.82 0.58 16.51
C GLU A 81 10.40 0.45 17.08
N LEU A 82 9.92 -0.78 17.30
CA LEU A 82 8.62 -1.02 17.91
C LEU A 82 8.57 -0.54 19.36
N PRO A 83 7.47 0.12 19.78
CA PRO A 83 7.18 0.34 21.19
C PRO A 83 7.25 -0.96 22.00
N VAL A 84 7.87 -0.86 23.17
CA VAL A 84 8.04 -2.00 24.09
C VAL A 84 6.70 -2.66 24.45
N ALA A 85 5.62 -1.87 24.54
CA ALA A 85 4.28 -2.37 24.85
C ALA A 85 3.71 -3.28 23.75
N ILE A 86 4.01 -3.00 22.48
CA ILE A 86 3.62 -3.84 21.35
C ILE A 86 4.43 -5.14 21.37
N SER A 87 5.74 -5.05 21.51
CA SER A 87 6.63 -6.23 21.64
C SER A 87 6.18 -7.17 22.77
N LYS A 88 5.79 -6.60 23.92
CA LYS A 88 5.24 -7.36 25.04
C LYS A 88 3.91 -8.02 24.68
N THR A 89 3.02 -7.31 24.00
CA THR A 89 1.72 -7.87 23.57
C THR A 89 1.89 -9.03 22.60
N ILE A 90 2.82 -8.91 21.65
CA ILE A 90 3.15 -10.00 20.72
C ILE A 90 3.66 -11.21 21.50
N ALA A 91 4.62 -11.01 22.42
CA ALA A 91 5.18 -12.10 23.22
C ALA A 91 4.14 -12.79 24.12
N GLU A 92 3.19 -12.05 24.69
CA GLU A 92 2.20 -12.59 25.63
C GLU A 92 0.98 -13.21 24.95
N LYS A 93 0.51 -12.63 23.83
CA LYS A 93 -0.79 -12.98 23.23
C LYS A 93 -0.68 -13.61 21.84
N LEU A 94 0.46 -13.48 21.18
CA LEU A 94 0.69 -13.88 19.80
C LEU A 94 2.02 -14.65 19.67
N SER A 95 2.39 -15.40 20.71
CA SER A 95 3.68 -16.10 20.81
C SER A 95 3.89 -17.21 19.78
N ASP A 96 2.82 -17.68 19.16
CA ASP A 96 2.83 -18.67 18.08
C ASP A 96 2.82 -18.03 16.67
N TYR A 97 2.97 -16.71 16.59
CA TYR A 97 3.09 -15.97 15.33
C TYR A 97 4.54 -15.54 15.09
N SER A 98 4.94 -15.46 13.82
CA SER A 98 6.20 -14.86 13.38
C SER A 98 5.95 -13.52 12.69
N ILE A 99 6.73 -12.50 13.02
CA ILE A 99 6.71 -11.20 12.34
C ILE A 99 7.22 -11.38 10.91
N ILE A 100 6.47 -10.86 9.93
CA ILE A 100 6.83 -10.79 8.52
C ILE A 100 7.21 -9.37 8.12
N ASP A 101 6.41 -8.40 8.55
CA ASP A 101 6.59 -6.99 8.21
C ASP A 101 6.08 -6.08 9.36
N ILE A 102 6.63 -4.88 9.46
CA ILE A 102 6.25 -3.87 10.46
C ILE A 102 6.23 -2.50 9.79
N GLU A 103 5.08 -1.85 9.88
CA GLU A 103 4.88 -0.51 9.35
C GLU A 103 4.44 0.45 10.46
N LEU A 104 5.12 1.60 10.55
CA LEU A 104 4.61 2.76 11.29
C LEU A 104 3.62 3.50 10.41
N VAL A 105 2.37 3.61 10.85
CA VAL A 105 1.30 4.23 10.08
C VAL A 105 1.03 5.63 10.63
N LYS A 106 1.15 6.65 9.77
CA LYS A 106 0.72 8.01 10.05
C LYS A 106 -0.50 8.35 9.20
N THR A 107 -1.58 8.74 9.85
CA THR A 107 -2.86 9.08 9.21
C THR A 107 -3.02 10.59 9.05
N ALA A 108 -3.96 10.99 8.18
CA ALA A 108 -4.26 12.40 7.89
C ALA A 108 -4.77 13.19 9.11
N ASP A 109 -5.38 12.52 10.11
CA ASP A 109 -5.79 13.14 11.37
C ASP A 109 -4.70 13.14 12.45
N ASN A 110 -3.45 12.86 12.04
CA ASN A 110 -2.24 12.83 12.86
C ASN A 110 -2.22 11.73 13.93
N GLN A 111 -2.95 10.62 13.73
CA GLN A 111 -2.80 9.43 14.56
C GLN A 111 -1.60 8.60 14.10
N ILE A 112 -0.93 7.97 15.08
CA ILE A 112 0.16 7.02 14.86
C ILE A 112 -0.30 5.63 15.27
N PHE A 113 -0.11 4.67 14.38
CA PHE A 113 -0.35 3.26 14.61
C PHE A 113 0.84 2.42 14.16
N TYR A 114 0.76 1.12 14.47
CA TYR A 114 1.70 0.13 13.99
C TYR A 114 0.92 -1.01 13.35
N GLU A 115 1.09 -1.19 12.05
CA GLU A 115 0.55 -2.33 11.32
C GLU A 115 1.63 -3.40 11.25
N ILE A 116 1.29 -4.63 11.64
CA ILE A 116 2.25 -5.72 11.70
C ILE A 116 1.64 -6.94 11.03
N ASP A 117 2.27 -7.39 9.96
CA ASP A 117 1.97 -8.66 9.32
C ASP A 117 2.56 -9.80 10.15
N LEU A 118 1.69 -10.58 10.78
CA LEU A 118 2.04 -11.72 11.61
C LEU A 118 1.60 -13.02 10.96
N LYS A 119 2.54 -13.92 10.69
CA LYS A 119 2.26 -15.24 10.12
C LYS A 119 2.02 -16.28 11.21
N LYS A 120 0.97 -17.08 11.06
CA LYS A 120 0.70 -18.28 11.86
C LYS A 120 0.25 -19.42 10.96
N GLY A 121 1.09 -20.46 10.85
CA GLY A 121 0.93 -21.50 9.82
C GLY A 121 1.03 -20.88 8.43
N ASP A 122 0.07 -21.16 7.56
CA ASP A 122 0.03 -20.65 6.18
C ASP A 122 -0.76 -19.34 6.02
N LYS A 123 -1.18 -18.73 7.13
CA LYS A 123 -1.97 -17.50 7.15
C LYS A 123 -1.12 -16.32 7.61
N ILE A 124 -1.24 -15.20 6.91
CA ILE A 124 -0.71 -13.90 7.31
C ILE A 124 -1.88 -13.10 7.88
N TYR A 125 -1.65 -12.41 8.98
CA TYR A 125 -2.62 -11.56 9.63
C TYR A 125 -2.05 -10.14 9.70
N ASP A 126 -2.73 -9.19 9.07
CA ASP A 126 -2.54 -7.75 9.29
C ASP A 126 -3.17 -7.41 10.64
N ILE A 127 -2.33 -6.95 11.58
CA ILE A 127 -2.75 -6.55 12.91
C ILE A 127 -2.34 -5.11 13.18
N LEU A 128 -3.33 -4.26 13.44
CA LEU A 128 -3.12 -2.86 13.80
C LEU A 128 -3.07 -2.70 15.31
N PHE A 129 -2.01 -2.07 15.80
CA PHE A 129 -1.80 -1.71 17.19
C PHE A 129 -1.79 -0.19 17.36
N ASN A 130 -2.18 0.28 18.54
CA ASN A 130 -1.74 1.60 19.02
C ASN A 130 -0.39 1.50 19.76
N ASP A 131 0.16 2.66 20.10
CA ASP A 131 1.40 2.83 20.87
C ASP A 131 1.41 2.09 22.23
N SER A 132 0.24 1.95 22.87
CA SER A 132 0.09 1.24 24.15
C SER A 132 0.09 -0.30 24.01
N GLY A 133 0.27 -0.85 22.80
CA GLY A 133 0.22 -2.30 22.58
C GLY A 133 -1.19 -2.88 22.47
N LYS A 134 -2.24 -2.05 22.41
CA LYS A 134 -3.61 -2.52 22.24
C LYS A 134 -3.84 -2.90 20.78
N ILE A 135 -4.30 -4.12 20.54
CA ILE A 135 -4.80 -4.55 19.23
C ILE A 135 -6.11 -3.82 18.95
N LEU A 136 -6.13 -3.01 17.89
CA LEU A 136 -7.30 -2.29 17.41
C LEU A 136 -8.02 -3.07 16.31
N ARG A 137 -7.27 -3.81 15.50
CA ARG A 137 -7.76 -4.53 14.33
C ARG A 137 -6.94 -5.78 14.09
N LYS A 138 -7.58 -6.83 13.58
CA LYS A 138 -6.93 -8.04 13.10
C LYS A 138 -7.69 -8.57 11.88
N LYS A 139 -7.00 -8.71 10.75
CA LYS A 139 -7.54 -9.21 9.48
C LYS A 139 -6.70 -10.38 8.98
N ILE A 140 -7.25 -11.10 8.00
CA ILE A 140 -6.57 -12.10 7.15
C ILE A 140 -6.59 -11.55 5.73
#